data_AF-A0A443NTK6-F1
#
_entry.id   AF-A0A443NTK6-F1
#
_cell.length_a   1.000
_cell.length_b   1.000
_cell.length_c   1.000
_cell.angle_alpha   90.00
_cell.angle_beta   90.00
_cell.angle_gamma   90.00
#
_symmetry.space_group_name_H-M   'P 1'
#
loop_
_entity.id
_entity.type
_entity.pdbx_description
1 polymer ?
#
loop_
_entity_poly.entity_id
_entity_poly.type
_entity_poly.pdbx_seq_one_letter_code
_entity_poly.pdbx_strand_id
1 'polypeptide(L)'
;MKRHRSGEVWDFELEMPMSRDACDVILGLDGGTTSTVCICMAAMPLSNQSSDTVPVLARSLAGCSNHNSVGEIAARETLEQVMAEALMKSGSNRFAVRAVCLAVSGVNHPTDQERILNWLRFDSIPLLQVKQSSGIFGYGIAAQALTAVVKAHDGRGPQTMLTSSILRALELSSPDELVGWTYADPSWARIAALVPVVVSCAESGDQVSNKILLDSVQELAASVKAVVQRLGLCGEDGRSSFPLVMVGGVLEANKRWDIGKEVIKYISKDHPGACPIRPKVEPAVGAALLAWNYLMKESEGNLGR
;
A
#
# COMPACT_ATOMS: atom_id res chain seq x y z
N MET A 1 5.61 -18.74 15.85
CA MET A 1 5.80 -18.53 14.40
C MET A 1 6.60 -19.71 13.86
N LYS A 2 5.98 -20.58 13.06
CA LYS A 2 6.70 -21.66 12.37
C LYS A 2 7.48 -21.03 11.21
N ARG A 3 8.82 -21.15 11.24
CA ARG A 3 9.68 -20.80 10.10
C ARG A 3 9.48 -21.89 9.05
N HIS A 4 8.74 -21.60 7.99
CA HIS A 4 8.65 -22.48 6.83
C HIS A 4 9.92 -22.28 5.98
N ARG A 5 10.60 -23.36 5.61
CA ARG A 5 11.66 -23.30 4.58
C ARG A 5 10.98 -22.95 3.26
N SER A 6 11.64 -22.17 2.39
CA SER A 6 11.07 -21.69 1.10
C SER A 6 10.54 -22.79 0.17
N GLY A 7 10.88 -24.06 0.40
CA GLY A 7 10.29 -25.20 -0.30
C GLY A 7 8.88 -25.58 0.17
N GLU A 8 8.56 -25.43 1.46
CA GLU A 8 7.30 -25.92 2.05
C GLU A 8 6.07 -25.10 1.62
N VAL A 9 6.27 -23.85 1.21
CA VAL A 9 5.18 -22.93 0.82
C VAL A 9 4.47 -23.40 -0.46
N TRP A 10 5.19 -24.15 -1.32
CA TRP A 10 4.69 -24.63 -2.62
C TRP A 10 4.30 -26.12 -2.60
N ASP A 11 4.37 -26.79 -1.45
CA ASP A 11 4.11 -28.23 -1.35
C ASP A 11 2.68 -28.61 -1.78
N PHE A 12 1.73 -27.66 -1.71
CA PHE A 12 0.35 -27.87 -2.16
C PHE A 12 0.25 -28.28 -3.65
N GLU A 13 1.25 -27.91 -4.47
CA GLU A 13 1.27 -28.27 -5.90
C GLU A 13 1.39 -29.78 -6.12
N LEU A 14 1.98 -30.52 -5.18
CA LEU A 14 2.13 -31.98 -5.26
C LEU A 14 0.80 -32.72 -5.10
N GLU A 15 -0.17 -32.08 -4.43
CA GLU A 15 -1.51 -32.63 -4.17
C GLU A 15 -2.54 -32.16 -5.22
N MET A 16 -2.16 -31.25 -6.12
CA MET A 16 -3.04 -30.73 -7.16
C MET A 16 -3.17 -31.69 -8.35
N PRO A 17 -4.40 -32.00 -8.81
CA PRO A 17 -4.58 -32.76 -10.04
C PRO A 17 -4.02 -31.95 -11.22
N MET A 18 -3.18 -32.58 -12.04
CA MET A 18 -2.70 -32.04 -13.31
C MET A 18 -3.87 -31.92 -14.31
N SER A 19 -4.68 -30.87 -14.16
CA SER A 19 -5.71 -30.52 -15.13
C SER A 19 -5.07 -29.87 -16.35
N ARG A 20 -5.23 -30.48 -17.52
CA ARG A 20 -4.84 -29.88 -18.81
C ARG A 20 -5.75 -28.73 -19.24
N ASP A 21 -6.89 -28.53 -18.55
CA ASP A 21 -7.85 -27.45 -18.77
C ASP A 21 -7.70 -26.32 -17.73
N ALA A 22 -6.58 -26.26 -17.00
CA ALA A 22 -6.33 -25.17 -16.07
C ALA A 22 -6.30 -23.83 -16.83
N CYS A 23 -7.24 -22.95 -16.49
CA CYS A 23 -7.29 -21.61 -17.04
C CYS A 23 -6.02 -20.87 -16.62
N ASP A 24 -5.34 -20.24 -17.58
CA ASP A 24 -4.22 -19.36 -17.30
C ASP A 24 -4.65 -18.28 -16.28
N VAL A 25 -3.73 -17.85 -15.42
CA VAL A 25 -4.02 -16.88 -14.36
C VAL A 25 -3.05 -15.71 -14.35
N ILE A 26 -3.53 -14.61 -13.79
CA ILE A 26 -2.79 -13.37 -13.57
C ILE A 26 -2.81 -13.05 -12.09
N LEU A 27 -1.67 -12.67 -11.53
CA LEU A 27 -1.58 -12.23 -10.14
C LEU A 27 -1.40 -10.71 -10.05
N GLY A 28 -2.16 -10.08 -9.18
CA GLY A 28 -2.00 -8.69 -8.81
C GLY A 28 -1.76 -8.55 -7.32
N LEU A 29 -0.67 -7.90 -6.94
CA LEU A 29 -0.30 -7.69 -5.54
C LEU A 29 -0.36 -6.21 -5.20
N ASP A 30 -0.90 -5.90 -4.01
CA ASP A 30 -0.81 -4.61 -3.35
C ASP A 30 -0.15 -4.80 -1.99
N GLY A 31 1.10 -4.33 -1.87
CA GLY A 31 1.94 -4.52 -0.70
C GLY A 31 2.32 -3.21 -0.02
N GLY A 32 2.02 -3.11 1.27
CA GLY A 32 2.31 -1.93 2.08
C GLY A 32 3.16 -2.25 3.31
N THR A 33 3.16 -1.29 4.25
CA THR A 33 3.82 -1.41 5.55
C THR A 33 3.07 -2.30 6.54
N THR A 34 1.77 -2.51 6.33
CA THR A 34 0.89 -3.21 7.28
C THR A 34 0.52 -4.60 6.79
N SER A 35 0.12 -4.70 5.52
CA SER A 35 -0.35 -5.92 4.91
C SER A 35 -0.03 -5.98 3.43
N THR A 36 -0.19 -7.17 2.87
CA THR A 36 -0.03 -7.45 1.45
C THR A 36 -1.24 -8.26 0.99
N VAL A 37 -1.90 -7.80 -0.06
CA VAL A 37 -3.03 -8.50 -0.68
C VAL A 37 -2.57 -9.07 -2.01
N CYS A 38 -2.95 -10.31 -2.31
CA CYS A 38 -2.82 -10.89 -3.65
C CYS A 38 -4.19 -11.27 -4.20
N ILE A 39 -4.41 -10.91 -5.46
CA ILE A 39 -5.58 -11.27 -6.26
C ILE A 39 -5.12 -12.21 -7.36
N CYS A 40 -5.74 -13.39 -7.43
CA CYS A 40 -5.63 -14.30 -8.57
C CYS A 40 -6.83 -14.10 -9.48
N MET A 41 -6.58 -13.80 -10.75
CA MET A 41 -7.60 -13.50 -11.76
C MET A 41 -7.45 -14.46 -12.95
N ALA A 42 -8.56 -14.90 -13.54
CA ALA A 42 -8.52 -15.69 -14.76
C ALA A 42 -8.02 -14.85 -15.96
N ALA A 43 -7.12 -15.43 -16.75
CA ALA A 43 -6.67 -14.89 -18.03
C ALA A 43 -7.73 -15.16 -19.11
N MET A 44 -8.75 -14.30 -19.21
CA MET A 44 -9.85 -14.45 -20.16
C MET A 44 -9.71 -13.49 -21.35
N PRO A 45 -9.87 -13.95 -22.61
CA PRO A 45 -9.91 -13.04 -23.76
C PRO A 45 -11.04 -12.00 -23.60
N LEU A 46 -10.75 -10.73 -23.91
CA LEU A 46 -11.70 -9.61 -23.73
C LEU A 46 -13.04 -9.80 -24.47
N SER A 47 -13.12 -10.69 -25.47
CA SER A 47 -14.35 -10.98 -26.22
C SER A 47 -15.49 -11.57 -25.38
N ASN A 48 -15.20 -12.11 -24.19
CA ASN A 48 -16.20 -12.63 -23.25
C ASN A 48 -16.54 -11.65 -22.10
N GLN A 49 -16.00 -10.43 -22.08
CA GLN A 49 -16.35 -9.42 -21.07
C GLN A 49 -17.68 -8.73 -21.40
N SER A 50 -18.79 -9.42 -21.14
CA SER A 50 -20.14 -8.81 -21.17
C SER A 50 -20.59 -8.27 -19.81
N SER A 51 -19.72 -8.28 -18.78
CA SER A 51 -20.03 -7.86 -17.42
C SER A 51 -18.93 -6.95 -16.84
N ASP A 52 -19.33 -5.90 -16.11
CA ASP A 52 -18.46 -4.99 -15.34
C ASP A 52 -17.66 -5.68 -14.21
N THR A 53 -17.78 -6.99 -14.05
CA THR A 53 -17.11 -7.77 -13.00
C THR A 53 -15.78 -8.36 -13.46
N VAL A 54 -14.71 -7.99 -12.75
CA VAL A 54 -13.37 -8.56 -12.93
C VAL A 54 -13.38 -10.05 -12.50
N PRO A 55 -12.84 -10.99 -13.30
CA PRO A 55 -12.92 -12.44 -13.02
C PRO A 55 -11.91 -12.88 -11.94
N VAL A 56 -12.12 -12.42 -10.71
CA VAL A 56 -11.31 -12.79 -9.54
C VAL A 56 -11.63 -14.23 -9.14
N LEU A 57 -10.61 -15.09 -9.16
CA LEU A 57 -10.68 -16.49 -8.74
C LEU A 57 -10.39 -16.65 -7.25
N ALA A 58 -9.43 -15.88 -6.72
CA ALA A 58 -9.07 -15.93 -5.30
C ALA A 58 -8.46 -14.64 -4.79
N ARG A 59 -8.55 -14.47 -3.47
CA ARG A 59 -7.92 -13.39 -2.69
C ARG A 59 -7.20 -13.98 -1.48
N SER A 60 -5.99 -13.53 -1.23
CA SER A 60 -5.21 -13.84 -0.02
C SER A 60 -4.65 -12.58 0.63
N LEU A 61 -4.29 -12.69 1.89
CA LEU A 61 -3.80 -11.59 2.72
C LEU A 61 -2.63 -12.09 3.57
N ALA A 62 -1.51 -11.38 3.52
CA ALA A 62 -0.36 -11.61 4.38
C ALA A 62 0.09 -10.31 5.06
N GLY A 63 1.19 -10.39 5.83
CA GLY A 63 1.76 -9.27 6.56
C GLY A 63 2.47 -8.24 5.68
N CYS A 64 3.41 -7.51 6.27
CA CYS A 64 4.18 -6.46 5.61
C CYS A 64 5.15 -7.01 4.55
N SER A 65 5.12 -6.45 3.34
CA SER A 65 6.07 -6.73 2.26
C SER A 65 7.02 -5.56 1.97
N ASN A 66 6.97 -4.51 2.80
CA ASN A 66 7.93 -3.41 2.69
C ASN A 66 9.26 -3.79 3.35
N HIS A 67 10.28 -4.04 2.53
CA HIS A 67 11.62 -4.42 2.96
C HIS A 67 12.30 -3.39 3.87
N ASN A 68 11.96 -2.10 3.76
CA ASN A 68 12.48 -1.07 4.68
C ASN A 68 11.89 -1.19 6.10
N SER A 69 10.78 -1.91 6.25
CA SER A 69 10.09 -2.09 7.53
C SER A 69 10.43 -3.42 8.20
N VAL A 70 10.63 -4.50 7.44
CA VAL A 70 10.81 -5.87 8.00
C VAL A 70 12.08 -6.57 7.52
N GLY A 71 12.87 -5.92 6.66
CA GLY A 71 14.03 -6.52 6.00
C GLY A 71 13.66 -7.34 4.76
N GLU A 72 14.68 -7.68 3.98
CA GLU A 72 14.50 -8.34 2.67
C GLU A 72 13.91 -9.75 2.77
N ILE A 73 14.42 -10.57 3.70
CA ILE A 73 14.02 -11.98 3.85
C ILE A 73 12.53 -12.07 4.19
N ALA A 74 12.08 -11.34 5.22
CA ALA A 74 10.69 -11.38 5.65
C ALA A 74 9.73 -10.79 4.61
N ALA A 75 10.15 -9.74 3.89
CA ALA A 75 9.37 -9.18 2.80
C ALA A 75 9.19 -10.19 1.65
N ARG A 76 10.27 -10.87 1.25
CA ARG A 76 10.21 -11.92 0.24
C ARG A 76 9.31 -13.09 0.66
N GLU A 77 9.51 -13.62 1.87
CA GLU A 77 8.68 -14.72 2.39
C GLU A 77 7.19 -14.36 2.41
N THR A 78 6.87 -13.10 2.75
CA THR A 78 5.49 -12.59 2.72
C THR A 78 4.91 -12.59 1.30
N LEU A 79 5.70 -12.16 0.30
CA LEU A 79 5.29 -12.16 -1.11
C LEU A 79 5.09 -13.59 -1.64
N GLU A 80 6.00 -14.51 -1.33
CA GLU A 80 5.89 -15.92 -1.71
C GLU A 80 4.64 -16.56 -1.08
N GLN A 81 4.46 -16.38 0.23
CA GLN A 81 3.32 -16.92 0.97
C GLN A 81 1.98 -16.43 0.43
N VAL A 82 1.85 -15.12 0.20
CA VAL A 82 0.57 -14.55 -0.25
C VAL A 82 0.20 -15.02 -1.66
N MET A 83 1.18 -15.19 -2.56
CA MET A 83 0.94 -15.72 -3.90
C MET A 83 0.58 -17.21 -3.86
N ALA A 84 1.33 -18.02 -3.10
CA ALA A 84 1.04 -19.44 -2.93
C ALA A 84 -0.37 -19.67 -2.39
N GLU A 85 -0.78 -18.90 -1.38
CA GLU A 85 -2.12 -18.99 -0.82
C GLU A 85 -3.21 -18.59 -1.84
N ALA A 86 -2.97 -17.56 -2.66
CA ALA A 86 -3.91 -17.16 -3.71
C ALA A 86 -4.06 -18.27 -4.77
N LEU A 87 -2.95 -18.86 -5.19
CA LEU A 87 -2.90 -19.94 -6.17
C LEU A 87 -3.62 -21.19 -5.66
N MET A 88 -3.27 -21.63 -4.45
CA MET A 88 -3.93 -22.74 -3.77
C MET A 88 -5.46 -22.53 -3.68
N LYS A 89 -5.91 -21.35 -3.23
CA LYS A 89 -7.35 -21.01 -3.15
C LYS A 89 -8.04 -20.96 -4.51
N SER A 90 -7.33 -20.56 -5.57
CA SER A 90 -7.85 -20.53 -6.93
C SER A 90 -7.88 -21.89 -7.62
N GLY A 91 -7.30 -22.93 -7.02
CA GLY A 91 -7.15 -24.23 -7.67
C GLY A 91 -6.09 -24.24 -8.78
N SER A 92 -5.17 -23.27 -8.80
CA SER A 92 -4.12 -23.11 -9.81
C SER A 92 -2.72 -23.32 -9.23
N ASN A 93 -1.76 -23.67 -10.07
CA ASN A 93 -0.33 -23.78 -9.70
C ASN A 93 0.50 -22.68 -10.37
N ARG A 94 1.80 -22.58 -10.04
CA ARG A 94 2.67 -21.54 -10.59
C ARG A 94 2.83 -21.58 -12.11
N PHE A 95 2.67 -22.74 -12.76
CA PHE A 95 2.80 -22.89 -14.21
C PHE A 95 1.64 -22.30 -15.00
N ALA A 96 0.48 -22.12 -14.35
CA ALA A 96 -0.67 -21.42 -14.92
C ALA A 96 -0.49 -19.88 -14.91
N VAL A 97 0.46 -19.36 -14.13
CA VAL A 97 0.69 -17.91 -14.01
C VAL A 97 1.32 -17.38 -15.30
N ARG A 98 0.64 -16.45 -15.96
CA ARG A 98 1.14 -15.80 -17.18
C ARG A 98 1.74 -14.43 -16.93
N ALA A 99 1.25 -13.70 -15.93
CA ALA A 99 1.82 -12.42 -15.55
C ALA A 99 1.55 -12.08 -14.10
N VAL A 100 2.44 -11.30 -13.51
CA VAL A 100 2.33 -10.79 -12.14
C VAL A 100 2.67 -9.30 -12.13
N CYS A 101 1.86 -8.50 -11.43
CA CYS A 101 2.19 -7.11 -11.12
C CYS A 101 2.21 -6.91 -9.61
N LEU A 102 3.32 -6.37 -9.11
CA LEU A 102 3.53 -5.99 -7.73
C LEU A 102 3.43 -4.48 -7.58
N ALA A 103 2.37 -3.98 -6.96
CA ALA A 103 2.29 -2.61 -6.47
C ALA A 103 2.77 -2.59 -5.01
N VAL A 104 4.07 -2.39 -4.79
CA VAL A 104 4.68 -2.54 -3.46
C VAL A 104 5.34 -1.25 -2.98
N SER A 105 5.28 -1.00 -1.66
CA SER A 105 5.92 0.16 -1.05
C SER A 105 7.43 -0.04 -0.88
N GLY A 106 8.18 1.05 -1.06
CA GLY A 106 9.63 1.08 -0.83
C GLY A 106 10.49 0.79 -2.08
N VAL A 107 9.90 0.64 -3.27
CA VAL A 107 10.63 0.44 -4.54
C VAL A 107 10.86 1.75 -5.31
N ASN A 108 11.49 2.72 -4.64
CA ASN A 108 11.63 4.07 -5.17
C ASN A 108 12.75 4.19 -6.21
N HIS A 109 13.71 3.25 -6.23
CA HIS A 109 14.83 3.24 -7.16
C HIS A 109 14.78 2.03 -8.11
N PRO A 110 15.26 2.12 -9.37
CA PRO A 110 15.33 0.98 -10.29
C PRO A 110 16.03 -0.25 -9.70
N THR A 111 17.06 -0.06 -8.88
CA THR A 111 17.75 -1.17 -8.19
C THR A 111 16.85 -1.91 -7.21
N ASP A 112 15.89 -1.21 -6.56
CA ASP A 112 14.94 -1.85 -5.66
C ASP A 112 13.92 -2.67 -6.45
N GLN A 113 13.50 -2.16 -7.62
CA GLN A 113 12.64 -2.90 -8.54
C GLN A 113 13.35 -4.18 -9.02
N GLU A 114 14.59 -4.06 -9.50
CA GLU A 114 15.41 -5.22 -9.91
C GLU A 114 15.62 -6.22 -8.78
N ARG A 115 15.82 -5.73 -7.54
CA ARG A 115 15.95 -6.60 -6.36
C ARG A 115 14.70 -7.45 -6.15
N ILE A 116 13.51 -6.84 -6.17
CA ILE A 116 12.25 -7.56 -6.03
C ILE A 116 12.00 -8.50 -7.21
N LEU A 117 12.33 -8.07 -8.44
CA LEU A 117 12.25 -8.92 -9.62
C LEU A 117 13.11 -10.19 -9.45
N ASN A 118 14.33 -10.04 -8.92
CA ASN A 118 15.25 -11.15 -8.69
C ASN A 118 14.76 -12.12 -7.61
N TRP A 119 13.99 -11.67 -6.62
CA TRP A 119 13.38 -12.58 -5.64
C TRP A 119 12.43 -13.58 -6.29
N LEU A 120 11.67 -13.14 -7.30
CA LEU A 120 10.59 -13.92 -7.92
C LEU A 120 11.02 -14.69 -9.17
N ARG A 121 12.16 -14.33 -9.78
CA ARG A 121 12.72 -15.04 -10.94
C ARG A 121 13.18 -16.46 -10.62
N PHE A 122 13.45 -16.78 -9.35
CA PHE A 122 13.79 -18.14 -8.93
C PHE A 122 12.62 -19.13 -9.11
N ASP A 123 11.38 -18.65 -9.19
CA ASP A 123 10.17 -19.49 -9.25
C ASP A 123 9.59 -19.68 -10.66
N SER A 124 10.34 -19.30 -11.71
CA SER A 124 9.96 -19.51 -13.13
C SER A 124 8.68 -18.77 -13.59
N ILE A 125 8.36 -17.62 -13.00
CA ILE A 125 7.21 -16.80 -13.40
C ILE A 125 7.56 -15.97 -14.66
N PRO A 126 6.79 -16.09 -15.77
CA PRO A 126 7.22 -15.63 -17.10
C PRO A 126 7.16 -14.12 -17.32
N LEU A 127 6.24 -13.37 -16.68
CA LEU A 127 6.14 -11.92 -16.81
C LEU A 127 5.92 -11.22 -15.47
N LEU A 128 6.76 -10.24 -15.17
CA LEU A 128 6.79 -9.58 -13.87
C LEU A 128 6.93 -8.06 -13.99
N GLN A 129 5.94 -7.34 -13.46
CA GLN A 129 6.00 -5.88 -13.29
C GLN A 129 6.12 -5.52 -11.81
N VAL A 130 7.01 -4.58 -11.50
CA VAL A 130 7.09 -3.96 -10.18
C VAL A 130 6.74 -2.48 -10.32
N LYS A 131 5.77 -2.03 -9.55
CA LYS A 131 5.26 -0.66 -9.47
C LYS A 131 5.39 -0.16 -8.04
N GLN A 132 5.80 1.09 -7.93
CA GLN A 132 5.95 1.77 -6.66
C GLN A 132 4.59 2.18 -6.10
N SER A 133 4.39 1.90 -4.81
CA SER A 133 3.30 2.47 -4.00
C SER A 133 3.86 3.26 -2.81
N SER A 134 3.08 4.23 -2.30
CA SER A 134 3.47 5.08 -1.15
C SER A 134 2.48 4.93 -0.01
N GLY A 135 2.85 4.18 1.03
CA GLY A 135 2.02 3.96 2.24
C GLY A 135 2.47 4.71 3.51
N ILE A 136 3.40 5.67 3.41
CA ILE A 136 4.14 6.20 4.58
C ILE A 136 3.50 7.39 5.29
N PHE A 137 2.31 7.84 4.85
CA PHE A 137 1.70 9.06 5.37
C PHE A 137 1.40 9.00 6.88
N GLY A 138 0.88 7.87 7.37
CA GLY A 138 0.62 7.68 8.80
C GLY A 138 1.89 7.64 9.65
N TYR A 139 2.97 7.07 9.12
CA TYR A 139 4.27 7.09 9.79
C TYR A 139 4.75 8.53 10.00
N GLY A 140 4.63 9.39 8.99
CA GLY A 140 5.05 10.80 9.07
C GLY A 140 4.32 11.57 10.17
N ILE A 141 3.00 11.42 10.27
CA ILE A 141 2.19 12.03 11.34
C ILE A 141 2.67 11.57 12.72
N ALA A 142 2.81 10.26 12.90
CA ALA A 142 3.20 9.68 14.17
C ALA A 142 4.64 10.04 14.57
N ALA A 143 5.57 10.08 13.62
CA ALA A 143 6.96 10.50 13.86
C ALA A 143 7.04 11.96 14.31
N GLN A 144 6.23 12.85 13.72
CA GLN A 144 6.11 14.24 14.19
C GLN A 144 5.54 14.32 15.60
N ALA A 145 4.56 13.47 15.94
CA ALA A 145 3.99 13.40 17.28
C ALA A 145 5.00 12.92 18.33
N LEU A 146 5.75 11.85 18.05
CA LEU A 146 6.85 11.37 18.91
C LEU A 146 7.90 12.47 19.11
N THR A 147 8.27 13.16 18.03
CA THR A 147 9.20 14.31 18.09
C THR A 147 8.64 15.43 18.99
N ALA A 148 7.34 15.71 18.91
CA ALA A 148 6.70 16.72 19.75
C ALA A 148 6.70 16.33 21.24
N VAL A 149 6.48 15.06 21.56
CA VAL A 149 6.57 14.54 22.94
C VAL A 149 7.97 14.76 23.51
N VAL A 150 9.02 14.37 22.77
CA VAL A 150 10.41 14.56 23.21
C VAL A 150 10.75 16.04 23.36
N LYS A 151 10.33 16.89 22.42
CA LYS A 151 10.53 18.36 22.53
C LYS A 151 9.83 18.94 23.77
N ALA A 152 8.61 18.51 24.07
CA ALA A 152 7.87 18.96 25.24
C ALA A 152 8.53 18.50 26.56
N HIS A 153 9.04 17.27 26.58
CA HIS A 153 9.77 16.72 27.73
C HIS A 153 11.08 17.48 27.99
N ASP A 154 11.86 17.78 26.95
CA ASP A 154 13.09 18.56 27.04
C ASP A 154 12.88 20.06 27.36
N GLY A 155 11.63 20.53 27.44
CA GLY A 155 11.30 21.95 27.58
C GLY A 155 11.60 22.80 26.33
N ARG A 156 11.84 22.17 25.17
CA ARG A 156 12.13 22.81 23.88
C ARG A 156 10.89 23.02 23.00
N GLY A 157 9.74 22.56 23.46
CA GLY A 157 8.46 22.69 22.77
C GLY A 157 7.31 22.97 23.74
N PRO A 158 6.13 23.33 23.21
CA PRO A 158 4.94 23.51 24.03
C PRO A 158 4.55 22.20 24.72
N GLN A 159 3.95 22.31 25.91
CA GLN A 159 3.30 21.18 26.58
C GLN A 159 2.14 20.66 25.72
N THR A 160 1.94 19.35 25.69
CA THR A 160 0.97 18.70 24.83
C THR A 160 0.34 17.48 25.49
N MET A 161 -0.93 17.23 25.18
CA MET A 161 -1.64 16.00 25.56
C MET A 161 -1.03 14.74 24.93
N LEU A 162 -0.25 14.90 23.86
CA LEU A 162 0.45 13.79 23.21
C LEU A 162 1.35 13.04 24.18
N THR A 163 2.02 13.74 25.12
CA THR A 163 2.96 13.11 26.06
C THR A 163 2.26 12.04 26.89
N SER A 164 1.21 12.39 27.62
CA SER A 164 0.50 11.43 28.47
C SER A 164 -0.29 10.39 27.66
N SER A 165 -0.83 10.79 26.50
CA SER A 165 -1.66 9.90 25.67
C SER A 165 -0.83 8.84 24.95
N ILE A 166 0.34 9.20 24.41
CA ILE A 166 1.25 8.25 23.76
C ILE A 166 1.89 7.33 24.79
N LEU A 167 2.38 7.83 25.92
CA LEU A 167 2.94 6.98 26.97
C LEU A 167 1.93 5.95 27.46
N ARG A 168 0.67 6.35 27.65
CA ARG A 168 -0.42 5.42 28.00
C ARG A 168 -0.66 4.38 26.91
N ALA A 169 -0.71 4.80 25.63
CA ALA A 169 -0.94 3.88 24.52
C ALA A 169 0.21 2.88 24.32
N LEU A 170 1.43 3.26 24.72
CA LEU A 170 2.63 2.43 24.63
C LEU A 170 2.98 1.70 25.93
N GLU A 171 2.20 1.90 26.99
CA GLU A 171 2.46 1.37 28.34
C GLU A 171 3.85 1.75 28.89
N LEU A 172 4.31 2.95 28.58
CA LEU A 172 5.59 3.49 29.05
C LEU A 172 5.41 4.39 30.27
N SER A 173 6.38 4.37 31.17
CA SER A 173 6.31 5.18 32.41
C SER A 173 6.88 6.59 32.22
N SER A 174 7.79 6.77 31.25
CA SER A 174 8.49 8.03 31.01
C SER A 174 8.80 8.28 29.52
N PRO A 175 8.92 9.55 29.08
CA PRO A 175 9.38 9.87 27.72
C PRO A 175 10.77 9.33 27.37
N ASP A 176 11.65 9.14 28.36
CA ASP A 176 13.00 8.58 28.16
C ASP A 176 12.96 7.18 27.55
N GLU A 177 11.91 6.41 27.83
CA GLU A 177 11.73 5.06 27.29
C GLU A 177 11.35 5.05 25.79
N LEU A 178 10.93 6.19 25.22
CA LEU A 178 10.55 6.27 23.81
C LEU A 178 11.70 5.93 22.87
N VAL A 179 12.93 6.26 23.25
CA VAL A 179 14.13 5.92 22.46
C VAL A 179 14.25 4.41 22.38
N GLY A 180 14.28 3.73 23.54
CA GLY A 180 14.35 2.27 23.60
C GLY A 180 13.19 1.61 22.85
N TRP A 181 11.97 2.12 23.04
CA TRP A 181 10.79 1.63 22.33
C TRP A 181 10.92 1.77 20.81
N THR A 182 11.44 2.89 20.30
CA THR A 182 11.59 3.15 18.86
C THR A 182 12.64 2.25 18.22
N TYR A 183 13.77 2.02 18.89
CA TYR A 183 14.85 1.17 18.36
C TYR A 183 14.59 -0.33 18.52
N ALA A 184 13.69 -0.74 19.41
CA ALA A 184 13.38 -2.14 19.65
C ALA A 184 12.71 -2.84 18.44
N ASP A 185 12.01 -2.09 17.58
CA ASP A 185 11.32 -2.63 16.41
C ASP A 185 11.29 -1.58 15.29
N PRO A 186 11.92 -1.84 14.12
CA PRO A 186 11.98 -0.91 12.99
C PRO A 186 10.66 -0.80 12.21
N SER A 187 9.60 -1.51 12.61
CA SER A 187 8.32 -1.54 11.91
C SER A 187 7.68 -0.15 11.76
N TRP A 188 7.52 0.30 10.51
CA TRP A 188 6.85 1.57 10.21
C TRP A 188 5.36 1.54 10.58
N ALA A 189 4.71 0.38 10.46
CA ALA A 189 3.32 0.22 10.84
C ALA A 189 3.11 0.42 12.34
N ARG A 190 4.07 -0.01 13.18
CA ARG A 190 4.03 0.19 14.64
C ARG A 190 4.05 1.66 15.02
N ILE A 191 4.87 2.47 14.32
CA ILE A 191 4.88 3.93 14.50
C ILE A 191 3.56 4.53 14.00
N ALA A 192 3.13 4.18 12.78
CA ALA A 192 1.88 4.68 12.19
C ALA A 192 0.62 4.34 13.01
N ALA A 193 0.64 3.27 13.82
CA ALA A 193 -0.44 2.90 14.72
C ALA A 193 -0.73 3.95 15.81
N LEU A 194 0.15 4.96 15.99
CA LEU A 194 -0.08 6.08 16.89
C LEU A 194 -0.98 7.18 16.31
N VAL A 195 -1.27 7.17 15.00
CA VAL A 195 -2.11 8.20 14.35
C VAL A 195 -3.48 8.39 15.05
N PRO A 196 -4.22 7.34 15.45
CA PRO A 196 -5.48 7.50 16.17
C PRO A 196 -5.33 8.26 17.50
N VAL A 197 -4.18 8.13 18.18
CA VAL A 197 -3.88 8.91 19.40
C VAL A 197 -3.71 10.38 19.07
N VAL A 198 -2.96 10.70 18.00
CA VAL A 198 -2.78 12.07 17.52
C VAL A 198 -4.12 12.71 17.14
N VAL A 199 -4.96 11.97 16.41
CA VAL A 199 -6.32 12.40 16.05
C VAL A 199 -7.16 12.68 17.30
N SER A 200 -7.16 11.77 18.28
CA SER A 200 -7.90 11.94 19.54
C SER A 200 -7.45 13.15 20.34
N CYS A 201 -6.14 13.41 20.42
CA CYS A 201 -5.60 14.61 21.05
C CYS A 201 -6.06 15.88 20.33
N ALA A 202 -6.02 15.90 18.98
CA ALA A 202 -6.50 17.03 18.19
C ALA A 202 -8.01 17.29 18.41
N GLU A 203 -8.83 16.24 18.43
CA GLU A 203 -10.27 16.31 18.72
C GLU A 203 -10.58 16.81 20.14
N SER A 204 -9.64 16.60 21.07
CA SER A 204 -9.69 17.10 22.46
C SER A 204 -9.17 18.54 22.60
N GLY A 205 -8.77 19.19 21.51
CA GLY A 205 -8.32 20.59 21.49
C GLY A 205 -6.81 20.78 21.66
N ASP A 206 -6.00 19.72 21.60
CA ASP A 206 -4.55 19.84 21.66
C ASP A 206 -4.00 20.56 20.43
N GLN A 207 -3.40 21.74 20.63
CA GLN A 207 -2.94 22.60 19.53
C GLN A 207 -1.78 21.99 18.75
N VAL A 208 -0.90 21.25 19.42
CA VAL A 208 0.26 20.60 18.80
C VAL A 208 -0.20 19.49 17.85
N SER A 209 -1.13 18.65 18.30
CA SER A 209 -1.76 17.60 17.49
C SER A 209 -2.51 18.17 16.29
N ASN A 210 -3.32 19.21 16.50
CA ASN A 210 -4.01 19.92 15.41
C ASN A 210 -3.02 20.45 14.38
N LYS A 211 -1.90 21.06 14.82
CA LYS A 211 -0.87 21.56 13.93
C LYS A 211 -0.21 20.43 13.12
N ILE A 212 0.20 19.34 13.75
CA ILE A 212 0.81 18.18 13.08
C ILE A 212 -0.10 17.65 11.96
N LEU A 213 -1.39 17.51 12.25
CA LEU A 213 -2.34 16.98 11.28
C LEU A 213 -2.59 17.97 10.13
N LEU A 214 -2.71 19.28 10.42
CA LEU A 214 -2.87 20.31 9.39
C LEU A 214 -1.64 20.42 8.48
N ASP A 215 -0.44 20.44 9.06
CA ASP A 215 0.82 20.51 8.31
C ASP A 215 0.93 19.25 7.40
N SER A 216 0.59 18.07 7.91
CA SER A 216 0.59 16.82 7.14
C SER A 216 -0.44 16.83 5.99
N VAL A 217 -1.65 17.36 6.24
CA VAL A 217 -2.68 17.54 5.20
C VAL A 217 -2.18 18.47 4.09
N GLN A 218 -1.52 19.56 4.44
CA GLN A 218 -1.00 20.54 3.48
C GLN A 218 0.07 19.92 2.58
N GLU A 219 1.01 19.15 3.15
CA GLU A 219 2.05 18.45 2.39
C GLU A 219 1.47 17.41 1.42
N LEU A 220 0.45 16.66 1.85
CA LEU A 220 -0.23 15.71 0.98
C LEU A 220 -0.98 16.44 -0.15
N ALA A 221 -1.68 17.54 0.16
CA ALA A 221 -2.35 18.35 -0.85
C ALA A 221 -1.36 18.97 -1.85
N ALA A 222 -0.18 19.43 -1.39
CA ALA A 222 0.87 19.95 -2.25
C ALA A 222 1.39 18.88 -3.22
N SER A 223 1.55 17.64 -2.75
CA SER A 223 1.94 16.50 -3.59
C SER A 223 0.91 16.24 -4.70
N VAL A 224 -0.39 16.29 -4.38
CA VAL A 224 -1.45 16.14 -5.38
C VAL A 224 -1.40 17.29 -6.41
N LYS A 225 -1.29 18.54 -5.95
CA LYS A 225 -1.20 19.72 -6.83
C LYS A 225 -0.04 19.62 -7.81
N ALA A 226 1.13 19.16 -7.34
CA ALA A 226 2.30 18.96 -8.19
C ALA A 226 2.03 17.96 -9.33
N VAL A 227 1.33 16.86 -9.06
CA VAL A 227 0.96 15.87 -10.09
C VAL A 227 -0.07 16.43 -11.07
N VAL A 228 -1.12 17.11 -10.55
CA VAL A 228 -2.16 17.74 -11.37
C VAL A 228 -1.55 18.73 -12.36
N GLN A 229 -0.62 19.57 -11.90
CA GLN A 229 0.08 20.54 -12.74
C GLN A 229 1.00 19.86 -13.76
N ARG A 230 1.82 18.91 -13.32
CA ARG A 230 2.78 18.21 -14.19
C ARG A 230 2.12 17.46 -15.33
N LEU A 231 0.95 16.88 -15.08
CA LEU A 231 0.20 16.09 -16.06
C LEU A 231 -0.88 16.89 -16.81
N GLY A 232 -1.05 18.19 -16.49
CA GLY A 232 -2.06 19.04 -17.14
C GLY A 232 -3.51 18.59 -16.91
N LEU A 233 -3.80 17.89 -15.80
CA LEU A 233 -5.11 17.26 -15.57
C LEU A 233 -6.26 18.25 -15.43
N CYS A 234 -5.93 19.50 -15.06
CA CYS A 234 -6.91 20.57 -14.86
C CYS A 234 -7.17 21.42 -16.11
N GLY A 235 -6.61 21.05 -17.27
CA GLY A 235 -6.76 21.80 -18.51
C GLY A 235 -6.03 23.16 -18.51
N GLU A 236 -6.09 23.88 -19.62
CA GLU A 236 -5.39 25.17 -19.78
C GLU A 236 -5.93 26.27 -18.85
N ASP A 237 -7.22 26.21 -18.51
CA ASP A 237 -7.90 27.18 -17.64
C ASP A 237 -7.86 26.78 -16.15
N GLY A 238 -7.28 25.61 -15.83
CA GLY A 238 -7.17 25.07 -14.48
C GLY A 238 -8.48 24.54 -13.87
N ARG A 239 -9.56 24.43 -14.66
CA ARG A 239 -10.91 24.10 -14.16
C ARG A 239 -11.45 22.77 -14.65
N SER A 240 -10.78 22.09 -15.56
CA SER A 240 -11.24 20.79 -16.06
C SER A 240 -11.43 19.80 -14.92
N SER A 241 -12.52 19.03 -15.03
CA SER A 241 -12.85 17.98 -14.07
C SER A 241 -11.90 16.79 -14.19
N PHE A 242 -11.40 16.27 -13.08
CA PHE A 242 -10.59 15.05 -13.05
C PHE A 242 -10.88 14.21 -11.81
N PRO A 243 -10.84 12.86 -11.92
CA PRO A 243 -11.03 11.99 -10.77
C PRO A 243 -9.82 12.06 -9.83
N LEU A 244 -10.09 12.22 -8.53
CA LEU A 244 -9.11 12.10 -7.46
C LEU A 244 -9.46 10.87 -6.62
N VAL A 245 -8.71 9.78 -6.81
CA VAL A 245 -8.90 8.54 -6.05
C VAL A 245 -8.07 8.62 -4.76
N MET A 246 -8.73 8.50 -3.61
CA MET A 246 -8.05 8.49 -2.30
C MET A 246 -8.11 7.10 -1.67
N VAL A 247 -6.94 6.51 -1.40
CA VAL A 247 -6.78 5.17 -0.82
C VAL A 247 -5.84 5.25 0.39
N GLY A 248 -6.19 4.54 1.46
CA GLY A 248 -5.37 4.40 2.67
C GLY A 248 -6.17 4.68 3.95
N GLY A 249 -5.91 3.89 4.99
CA GLY A 249 -6.70 3.94 6.23
C GLY A 249 -6.67 5.30 6.95
N VAL A 250 -5.60 6.09 6.79
CA VAL A 250 -5.52 7.44 7.35
C VAL A 250 -6.49 8.43 6.67
N LEU A 251 -6.89 8.14 5.43
CA LEU A 251 -7.84 8.94 4.65
C LEU A 251 -9.30 8.42 4.77
N GLU A 252 -9.51 7.43 5.62
CA GLU A 252 -10.86 6.99 6.01
C GLU A 252 -11.44 7.96 7.06
N ALA A 253 -12.77 8.12 7.05
CA ALA A 253 -13.43 9.16 7.80
C ALA A 253 -13.33 8.90 9.33
N ASN A 254 -12.76 9.86 10.06
CA ASN A 254 -12.82 9.91 11.52
C ASN A 254 -13.99 10.82 11.97
N LYS A 255 -14.36 10.73 13.25
CA LYS A 255 -15.59 11.36 13.77
C LYS A 255 -15.58 12.88 13.70
N ARG A 256 -14.59 13.55 14.33
CA ARG A 256 -14.48 15.02 14.32
C ARG A 256 -13.35 15.52 13.45
N TRP A 257 -12.21 14.81 13.41
CA TRP A 257 -11.05 15.22 12.64
C TRP A 257 -10.84 14.35 11.39
N ASP A 258 -11.38 14.79 10.26
CA ASP A 258 -11.35 14.05 8.99
C ASP A 258 -10.23 14.55 8.07
N ILE A 259 -9.12 13.80 8.05
CA ILE A 259 -7.94 14.10 7.23
C ILE A 259 -8.31 14.13 5.74
N GLY A 260 -9.11 13.16 5.27
CA GLY A 260 -9.51 13.07 3.87
C GLY A 260 -10.29 14.31 3.41
N LYS A 261 -11.25 14.77 4.23
CA LYS A 261 -11.99 16.01 3.94
C LYS A 261 -11.11 17.24 3.93
N GLU A 262 -10.18 17.38 4.88
CA GLU A 262 -9.28 18.54 4.89
C GLU A 262 -8.34 18.52 3.66
N VAL A 263 -7.82 17.36 3.25
CA VAL A 263 -7.04 17.23 2.00
C VAL A 263 -7.85 17.70 0.79
N ILE A 264 -9.08 17.22 0.63
CA ILE A 264 -9.98 17.66 -0.46
C ILE A 264 -10.17 19.17 -0.43
N LYS A 265 -10.44 19.74 0.75
CA LYS A 265 -10.64 21.18 0.93
C LYS A 265 -9.41 21.99 0.53
N TYR A 266 -8.20 21.53 0.84
CA TYR A 266 -6.96 22.21 0.42
C TYR A 266 -6.68 22.09 -1.07
N ILE A 267 -7.04 20.96 -1.70
CA ILE A 267 -6.91 20.75 -3.15
C ILE A 267 -7.92 21.62 -3.91
N SER A 268 -9.18 21.63 -3.46
CA SER A 268 -10.28 22.31 -4.15
C SER A 268 -10.14 23.83 -4.21
N LYS A 269 -9.29 24.44 -3.35
CA LYS A 269 -8.96 25.86 -3.40
C LYS A 269 -8.28 26.27 -4.71
N ASP A 270 -7.37 25.41 -5.20
CA ASP A 270 -6.57 25.69 -6.41
C ASP A 270 -7.07 24.87 -7.62
N HIS A 271 -7.73 23.74 -7.37
CA HIS A 271 -8.25 22.83 -8.39
C HIS A 271 -9.70 22.45 -8.11
N PRO A 272 -10.67 23.34 -8.41
CA PRO A 272 -12.09 23.10 -8.13
C PRO A 272 -12.69 21.95 -8.97
N GLY A 273 -12.03 21.56 -10.06
CA GLY A 273 -12.40 20.39 -10.88
C GLY A 273 -11.99 19.04 -10.28
N ALA A 274 -11.31 19.00 -9.13
CA ALA A 274 -10.99 17.75 -8.47
C ALA A 274 -12.28 17.04 -8.00
N CYS A 275 -12.55 15.84 -8.51
CA CYS A 275 -13.70 15.03 -8.13
C CYS A 275 -13.24 13.85 -7.26
N PRO A 276 -13.39 13.91 -5.92
CA PRO A 276 -13.02 12.81 -5.06
C PRO A 276 -13.90 11.60 -5.32
N ILE A 277 -13.28 10.45 -5.62
CA ILE A 277 -13.99 9.19 -5.83
C ILE A 277 -13.36 8.08 -4.99
N ARG A 278 -14.17 7.06 -4.66
CA ARG A 278 -13.69 5.83 -4.04
C ARG A 278 -13.40 4.79 -5.13
N PRO A 279 -12.34 3.98 -4.96
CA PRO A 279 -12.06 2.91 -5.91
C PRO A 279 -13.20 1.88 -5.87
N LYS A 280 -13.59 1.37 -7.04
CA LYS A 280 -14.64 0.33 -7.16
C LYS A 280 -14.12 -1.07 -6.80
N VAL A 281 -12.81 -1.25 -6.83
CA VAL A 281 -12.11 -2.50 -6.57
C VAL A 281 -10.85 -2.23 -5.75
N GLU A 282 -10.31 -3.24 -5.08
CA GLU A 282 -9.06 -3.11 -4.32
C GLU A 282 -7.86 -2.82 -5.25
N PRO A 283 -6.80 -2.15 -4.77
CA PRO A 283 -5.62 -1.84 -5.60
C PRO A 283 -4.94 -3.08 -6.17
N ALA A 284 -4.98 -4.22 -5.47
CA ALA A 284 -4.46 -5.50 -5.96
C ALA A 284 -5.18 -5.99 -7.23
N VAL A 285 -6.48 -5.69 -7.39
CA VAL A 285 -7.22 -5.95 -8.63
C VAL A 285 -6.70 -5.05 -9.75
N GLY A 286 -6.44 -3.78 -9.45
CA GLY A 286 -5.81 -2.85 -10.40
C GLY A 286 -4.43 -3.33 -10.87
N ALA A 287 -3.62 -3.89 -9.97
CA ALA A 287 -2.35 -4.53 -10.31
C ALA A 287 -2.56 -5.73 -11.25
N ALA A 288 -3.52 -6.62 -10.98
CA ALA A 288 -3.82 -7.75 -11.85
C ALA A 288 -4.24 -7.30 -13.26
N LEU A 289 -5.07 -6.25 -13.36
CA LEU A 289 -5.47 -5.66 -14.64
C LEU A 289 -4.29 -5.02 -15.39
N LEU A 290 -3.33 -4.43 -14.70
CA LEU A 290 -2.10 -3.90 -15.30
C LEU A 290 -1.22 -5.03 -15.88
N ALA A 291 -1.05 -6.13 -15.14
CA ALA A 291 -0.35 -7.32 -15.61
C ALA A 291 -1.02 -7.90 -16.86
N TRP A 292 -2.34 -8.02 -16.84
CA TRP A 292 -3.13 -8.49 -17.98
C TRP A 292 -2.96 -7.60 -19.22
N ASN A 293 -3.10 -6.28 -19.07
CA ASN A 293 -2.94 -5.33 -20.17
C ASN A 293 -1.53 -5.40 -20.79
N TYR A 294 -0.51 -5.61 -19.96
CA TYR A 294 0.86 -5.79 -20.45
C TYR A 294 1.03 -7.07 -21.27
N LEU A 295 0.49 -8.20 -20.79
CA LEU A 295 0.50 -9.48 -21.50
C LEU A 295 -0.18 -9.39 -22.87
N MET A 296 -1.33 -8.71 -22.96
CA MET A 296 -2.05 -8.51 -24.21
C MET A 296 -1.24 -7.70 -25.23
N LYS A 297 -0.60 -6.59 -24.79
CA LYS A 297 0.23 -5.76 -25.66
C LYS A 297 1.47 -6.48 -26.20
N GLU A 298 2.12 -7.33 -25.39
CA GLU A 298 3.24 -8.15 -25.88
C GLU A 298 2.78 -9.19 -26.92
N SER A 299 1.59 -9.75 -26.74
CA SER A 299 1.02 -10.72 -27.68
C SER A 299 0.72 -10.08 -29.04
N GLU A 300 0.13 -8.89 -29.05
CA GLU A 300 -0.12 -8.12 -30.28
C GLU A 300 1.18 -7.67 -30.97
N GLY A 301 2.19 -7.26 -30.21
CA GLY A 301 3.50 -6.86 -30.74
C GLY A 301 4.31 -8.00 -31.35
N ASN A 302 4.10 -9.24 -30.89
CA ASN A 302 4.76 -10.44 -31.42
C ASN A 302 4.04 -11.03 -32.64
N LEU A 303 2.74 -10.78 -32.83
CA LEU A 303 2.02 -11.17 -34.07
C LEU A 303 2.33 -10.26 -35.26
N GLY A 304 2.92 -9.08 -35.03
CA GLY A 304 3.29 -8.11 -36.05
C GLY A 304 4.75 -8.18 -36.52
N ARG A 305 5.51 -9.22 -36.13
CA ARG A 305 6.90 -9.46 -36.55
C ARG A 305 7.03 -10.71 -37.40
#